data_AF-A0A0B8P9W8-F1
#
_entry.id   AF-A0A0B8P9W8-F1
#
_cell.length_a   1.000
_cell.length_b   1.000
_cell.length_c   1.000
_cell.angle_alpha   90.00
_cell.angle_beta   90.00
_cell.angle_gamma   90.00
#
_symmetry.space_group_name_H-M   'P 1'
#
loop_
_entity.id
_entity.type
_entity.pdbx_description
1 polymer ?
#
loop_
_entity_poly.entity_id
_entity_poly.type
_entity_poly.pdbx_seq_one_letter_code
_entity_poly.pdbx_strand_id
1 'polypeptide(L)'
;MKRLVLTSIIGLLPSLSHATGLNFWESSTVNSSLASANGAVATDASVLALAPSSITQLNSPTVTANVTFYEVTTDYDLFGAETQYKQSDPIPAGFFSTPLNENWSAGLAIYSRTAADISIPQISFILPLTDETRVRPITVSVAPTLAYRWSQVSFAATLEYLYTEYELYQTKCGFRGCNDSKLKDTTSGFSGALSATWIVNPNLSVAANHKFATKYSDNNIQLDLPSITSLYATWRATKDLDWHFSYSYTDWMAKAFAIVTTVTHLAC
;
A
#
# COMPACT_ATOMS: atom_id res chain seq x y z
N MET A 1 9.43 10.40 -37.14
CA MET A 1 8.47 9.28 -37.08
C MET A 1 9.01 8.02 -36.38
N LYS A 2 10.31 7.70 -36.40
CA LYS A 2 10.87 6.50 -35.72
C LYS A 2 10.93 6.55 -34.17
N ARG A 3 10.80 7.73 -33.54
CA ARG A 3 10.80 7.88 -32.07
C ARG A 3 9.43 7.68 -31.39
N LEU A 4 8.33 7.76 -32.15
CA LEU A 4 6.98 7.53 -31.60
C LEU A 4 6.62 6.05 -31.51
N VAL A 5 7.25 5.18 -32.30
CA VAL A 5 6.95 3.74 -32.32
C VAL A 5 7.56 3.03 -31.10
N LEU A 6 8.65 3.56 -30.54
CA LEU A 6 9.31 2.94 -29.38
C LEU A 6 8.56 3.20 -28.06
N THR A 7 7.87 4.34 -27.94
CA THR A 7 7.07 4.68 -26.75
C THR A 7 5.79 3.85 -26.64
N SER A 8 5.20 3.40 -27.75
CA SER A 8 4.01 2.53 -27.70
C SER A 8 4.32 1.10 -27.26
N ILE A 9 5.53 0.58 -27.48
CA ILE A 9 5.85 -0.84 -27.20
C ILE A 9 6.02 -1.13 -25.70
N ILE A 10 6.40 -0.13 -24.89
CA ILE A 10 6.54 -0.30 -23.43
C ILE A 10 5.18 -0.32 -22.72
N GLY A 11 4.12 0.24 -23.33
CA GLY A 11 2.76 0.26 -22.78
C GLY A 11 1.93 -1.01 -23.04
N LEU A 12 2.50 -2.04 -23.67
CA LEU A 12 1.80 -3.26 -24.10
C LEU A 12 2.16 -4.50 -23.28
N LEU A 13 2.87 -4.35 -22.16
CA LEU A 13 3.04 -5.46 -21.22
C LEU A 13 1.68 -5.72 -20.57
N PRO A 14 1.10 -6.92 -20.71
CA PRO A 14 -0.18 -7.25 -20.10
C PRO A 14 -0.06 -7.03 -18.59
N SER A 15 -1.00 -6.28 -18.02
CA SER A 15 -1.24 -6.23 -16.58
C SER A 15 -1.67 -7.63 -16.16
N LEU A 16 -0.71 -8.46 -15.76
CA LEU A 16 -1.03 -9.69 -15.08
C LEU A 16 -1.80 -9.28 -13.81
N SER A 17 -3.09 -9.59 -13.75
CA SER A 17 -3.93 -9.34 -12.59
C SER A 17 -3.39 -10.18 -11.44
N HIS A 18 -2.72 -9.53 -10.50
CA HIS A 18 -2.20 -10.16 -9.31
C HIS A 18 -2.76 -9.45 -8.09
N ALA A 19 -3.26 -10.24 -7.14
CA ALA A 19 -3.78 -9.73 -5.88
C ALA A 19 -2.64 -9.16 -5.04
N THR A 20 -2.80 -7.96 -4.49
CA THR A 20 -1.81 -7.30 -3.61
C THR A 20 -1.69 -7.95 -2.22
N GLY A 21 -2.46 -9.02 -1.99
CA GLY A 21 -2.72 -9.61 -0.69
C GLY A 21 -3.51 -8.62 0.17
N LEU A 22 -3.04 -8.39 1.39
CA LEU A 22 -3.69 -7.50 2.34
C LEU A 22 -3.10 -6.07 2.34
N ASN A 23 -2.15 -5.78 1.43
CA ASN A 23 -1.54 -4.45 1.39
C ASN A 23 -2.52 -3.39 0.88
N PHE A 24 -2.62 -2.29 1.62
CA PHE A 24 -3.42 -1.13 1.27
C PHE A 24 -2.53 -0.07 0.63
N TRP A 25 -2.83 0.34 -0.61
CA TRP A 25 -2.00 1.25 -1.41
C TRP A 25 -2.58 2.66 -1.51
N GLU A 26 -3.82 2.84 -1.06
CA GLU A 26 -4.64 4.06 -1.17
C GLU A 26 -4.35 5.04 -0.02
N SER A 27 -3.06 5.32 0.22
CA SER A 27 -2.62 6.11 1.37
C SER A 27 -2.83 7.62 1.21
N SER A 28 -3.12 8.12 0.01
CA SER A 28 -3.47 9.52 -0.25
C SER A 28 -4.28 9.68 -1.53
N THR A 29 -4.90 10.85 -1.71
CA THR A 29 -5.67 11.16 -2.93
C THR A 29 -4.82 11.16 -4.19
N VAL A 30 -3.59 11.69 -4.12
CA VAL A 30 -2.64 11.69 -5.24
C VAL A 30 -2.15 10.27 -5.54
N ASN A 31 -1.88 9.48 -4.50
CA ASN A 31 -1.48 8.09 -4.68
C ASN A 31 -2.62 7.30 -5.33
N SER A 32 -3.85 7.41 -4.83
CA SER A 32 -5.00 6.71 -5.41
C SER A 32 -5.31 7.17 -6.84
N SER A 33 -5.22 8.47 -7.16
CA SER A 33 -5.51 8.98 -8.50
C SER A 33 -4.48 8.57 -9.55
N LEU A 34 -3.22 8.38 -9.12
CA LEU A 34 -2.14 7.88 -9.96
C LEU A 34 -1.92 6.38 -9.82
N ALA A 35 -2.83 5.66 -9.15
CA ALA A 35 -2.73 4.24 -8.85
C ALA A 35 -1.33 3.84 -8.32
N SER A 36 -0.84 4.67 -7.40
CA SER A 36 0.42 4.58 -6.66
C SER A 36 1.67 4.61 -7.54
N ALA A 37 1.62 5.31 -8.67
CA ALA A 37 2.77 5.44 -9.58
C ALA A 37 3.69 6.65 -9.29
N ASN A 38 3.31 7.53 -8.37
CA ASN A 38 3.94 8.84 -8.12
C ASN A 38 5.12 8.84 -7.14
N GLY A 39 5.82 7.73 -6.95
CA GLY A 39 6.94 7.66 -6.00
C GLY A 39 8.19 8.45 -6.40
N ALA A 40 8.45 8.65 -7.70
CA ALA A 40 9.70 9.26 -8.16
C ALA A 40 9.73 10.81 -8.09
N VAL A 41 8.57 11.46 -8.01
CA VAL A 41 8.45 12.93 -7.91
C VAL A 41 7.49 13.26 -6.77
N ALA A 42 7.92 14.15 -5.87
CA ALA A 42 7.09 14.55 -4.75
C ALA A 42 6.17 15.71 -5.14
N THR A 43 4.86 15.44 -5.23
CA THR A 43 3.83 16.48 -5.35
C THR A 43 3.47 17.05 -3.98
N ASP A 44 3.48 16.20 -2.95
CA ASP A 44 3.17 16.55 -1.57
C ASP A 44 3.88 15.60 -0.58
N ALA A 45 3.58 15.72 0.72
CA ALA A 45 4.23 14.90 1.75
C ALA A 45 3.79 13.42 1.72
N SER A 46 2.73 13.05 1.00
CA SER A 46 2.25 11.67 0.92
C SER A 46 3.17 10.73 0.15
N VAL A 47 4.17 11.28 -0.56
CA VAL A 47 5.26 10.49 -1.16
C VAL A 47 6.02 9.66 -0.13
N LEU A 48 5.96 10.03 1.17
CA LEU A 48 6.49 9.24 2.28
C LEU A 48 5.94 7.81 2.35
N ALA A 49 4.72 7.57 1.89
CA ALA A 49 4.15 6.21 1.85
C ALA A 49 4.74 5.34 0.72
N LEU A 50 5.24 5.97 -0.36
CA LEU A 50 5.71 5.32 -1.59
C LEU A 50 7.24 5.24 -1.65
N ALA A 51 7.91 6.39 -1.66
CA ALA A 51 9.35 6.53 -1.76
C ALA A 51 9.81 7.71 -0.88
N PRO A 52 10.10 7.45 0.41
CA PRO A 52 10.44 8.49 1.38
C PRO A 52 11.64 9.38 0.98
N SER A 53 12.58 8.88 0.17
CA SER A 53 13.71 9.64 -0.37
C SER A 53 13.30 10.82 -1.26
N SER A 54 12.10 10.79 -1.85
CA SER A 54 11.62 11.86 -2.72
C SER A 54 11.21 13.13 -1.98
N ILE A 55 11.05 13.10 -0.65
CA ILE A 55 10.72 14.30 0.14
C ILE A 55 11.80 15.39 0.06
N THR A 56 13.03 15.05 -0.33
CA THR A 56 14.12 16.03 -0.53
C THR A 56 13.85 16.99 -1.69
N GLN A 57 12.82 16.73 -2.50
CA GLN A 57 12.32 17.62 -3.54
C GLN A 57 11.41 18.72 -2.97
N LEU A 58 10.89 18.54 -1.75
CA LEU A 58 10.03 19.51 -1.07
C LEU A 58 10.90 20.57 -0.37
N ASN A 59 10.84 21.80 -0.87
CA ASN A 59 11.69 22.89 -0.39
C ASN A 59 11.12 23.65 0.82
N SER A 60 9.93 23.29 1.29
CA SER A 60 9.24 23.93 2.40
C SER A 60 8.52 22.92 3.29
N PRO A 61 8.29 23.24 4.57
CA PRO A 61 7.42 22.44 5.42
C PRO A 61 6.07 22.19 4.74
N THR A 62 5.69 20.93 4.62
CA THR A 62 4.51 20.47 3.88
C THR A 62 3.71 19.52 4.77
N VAL A 63 2.40 19.77 4.88
CA VAL A 63 1.44 18.92 5.60
C VAL A 63 0.40 18.43 4.59
N THR A 64 0.16 17.13 4.58
CA THR A 64 -0.86 16.50 3.74
C THR A 64 -1.72 15.60 4.63
N ALA A 65 -3.04 15.73 4.55
CA ALA A 65 -3.97 14.86 5.27
C ALA A 65 -5.12 14.48 4.34
N ASN A 66 -5.62 13.26 4.48
CA ASN A 66 -6.74 12.75 3.71
C ASN A 66 -7.52 11.70 4.49
N VAL A 67 -8.71 11.40 4.01
CA VAL A 67 -9.54 10.28 4.47
C VAL A 67 -9.99 9.53 3.23
N THR A 68 -9.61 8.26 3.13
CA THR A 68 -10.02 7.38 2.04
C THR A 68 -11.21 6.54 2.50
N PHE A 69 -12.30 6.59 1.75
CA PHE A 69 -13.40 5.65 1.92
C PHE A 69 -13.18 4.51 0.93
N TYR A 70 -12.97 3.31 1.44
CA TYR A 70 -12.92 2.11 0.60
C TYR A 70 -14.20 1.32 0.80
N GLU A 71 -14.56 0.56 -0.23
CA GLU A 71 -15.67 -0.38 -0.19
C GLU A 71 -15.16 -1.69 -0.79
N VAL A 72 -15.25 -2.77 -0.02
CA VAL A 72 -14.93 -4.11 -0.52
C VAL A 72 -16.23 -4.82 -0.80
N THR A 73 -16.40 -5.27 -2.04
CA THR A 73 -17.45 -6.21 -2.43
C THR A 73 -16.77 -7.55 -2.73
N THR A 74 -17.19 -8.60 -2.04
CA THR A 74 -16.71 -9.97 -2.33
C THR A 74 -17.91 -10.83 -2.66
N ASP A 75 -17.97 -11.27 -3.92
CA ASP A 75 -19.00 -12.18 -4.39
C ASP A 75 -18.43 -13.60 -4.44
N TYR A 76 -18.97 -14.48 -3.61
CA TYR A 76 -18.73 -15.91 -3.71
C TYR A 76 -19.91 -16.55 -4.44
N ASP A 77 -19.66 -17.23 -5.55
CA ASP A 77 -20.60 -18.20 -6.12
C ASP A 77 -20.07 -19.60 -5.80
N LEU A 78 -20.48 -20.10 -4.63
CA LEU A 78 -20.16 -21.46 -4.20
C LEU A 78 -21.46 -22.26 -4.19
N PHE A 79 -21.68 -23.01 -5.28
CA PHE A 79 -22.85 -23.88 -5.44
C PHE A 79 -24.20 -23.15 -5.28
N GLY A 80 -24.31 -21.92 -5.79
CA GLY A 80 -25.56 -21.13 -5.77
C GLY A 80 -25.86 -20.42 -4.44
N ALA A 81 -24.93 -20.45 -3.47
CA ALA A 81 -24.97 -19.57 -2.32
C ALA A 81 -24.21 -18.28 -2.64
N GLU A 82 -24.95 -17.18 -2.79
CA GLU A 82 -24.40 -15.83 -2.94
C GLU A 82 -24.28 -15.17 -1.58
N THR A 83 -23.12 -14.58 -1.28
CA THR A 83 -22.98 -13.65 -0.16
C THR A 83 -22.68 -12.26 -0.69
N GLN A 84 -23.57 -11.32 -0.44
CA GLN A 84 -23.32 -9.90 -0.71
C GLN A 84 -22.76 -9.27 0.57
N TYR A 85 -21.44 -9.12 0.62
CA TYR A 85 -20.78 -8.39 1.69
C TYR A 85 -20.32 -7.03 1.17
N LYS A 86 -20.73 -5.96 1.87
CA LYS A 86 -20.39 -4.59 1.57
C LYS A 86 -20.11 -3.87 2.89
N GLN A 87 -18.86 -3.50 3.09
CA GLN A 87 -18.42 -2.72 4.25
C GLN A 87 -17.63 -1.52 3.76
N SER A 88 -17.86 -0.36 4.37
CA SER A 88 -17.08 0.85 4.12
C SER A 88 -16.54 1.40 5.42
N ASP A 89 -15.22 1.48 5.52
CA ASP A 89 -14.55 2.10 6.65
C ASP A 89 -13.73 3.31 6.16
N PRO A 90 -13.83 4.46 6.84
CA PRO A 90 -12.96 5.60 6.57
C PRO A 90 -11.54 5.30 7.09
N ILE A 91 -10.55 5.47 6.22
CA ILE A 91 -9.13 5.34 6.57
C ILE A 91 -8.48 6.72 6.54
N PRO A 92 -8.20 7.33 7.70
CA PRO A 92 -7.44 8.57 7.74
C PRO A 92 -5.96 8.30 7.45
N ALA A 93 -5.32 9.24 6.77
CA ALA A 93 -3.88 9.27 6.60
C ALA A 93 -3.35 10.71 6.70
N GLY A 94 -2.17 10.87 7.30
CA GLY A 94 -1.52 12.13 7.55
C GLY A 94 -0.02 12.05 7.29
N PHE A 95 0.53 13.10 6.69
CA PHE A 95 1.91 13.19 6.29
C PHE A 95 2.45 14.58 6.59
N PHE A 96 3.66 14.63 7.10
CA PHE A 96 4.40 15.85 7.34
C PHE A 96 5.81 15.69 6.81
N SER A 97 6.33 16.71 6.14
CA SER A 97 7.74 16.78 5.76
C SER A 97 8.28 18.18 5.99
N THR A 98 9.54 18.27 6.38
CA THR A 98 10.26 19.53 6.49
C THR A 98 11.71 19.37 6.03
N PRO A 99 12.25 20.29 5.22
CA PRO A 99 13.69 20.41 5.08
C PRO A 99 14.27 20.86 6.43
N LEU A 100 15.35 20.20 6.86
CA LEU A 100 16.11 20.58 8.06
C LEU A 100 17.28 21.50 7.69
N ASN A 101 17.88 21.26 6.52
CA ASN A 101 18.90 22.08 5.89
C ASN A 101 18.93 21.78 4.38
N GLU A 102 19.98 22.23 3.66
CA GLU A 102 20.11 22.05 2.21
C GLU A 102 20.17 20.58 1.76
N ASN A 103 20.61 19.66 2.63
CA ASN A 103 20.80 18.25 2.27
C ASN A 103 19.89 17.32 3.06
N TRP A 104 19.44 17.69 4.25
CA TRP A 104 18.63 16.83 5.11
C TRP A 104 17.17 17.25 5.13
N SER A 105 16.29 16.27 5.06
CA SER A 105 14.85 16.43 5.22
C SER A 105 14.33 15.39 6.21
N ALA A 106 13.41 15.79 7.06
CA ALA A 106 12.69 14.88 7.95
C ALA A 106 11.25 14.71 7.46
N GLY A 107 10.66 13.56 7.76
CA GLY A 107 9.26 13.31 7.50
C GLY A 107 8.63 12.42 8.55
N LEU A 108 7.31 12.50 8.66
CA LEU A 108 6.47 11.63 9.47
C LEU A 108 5.25 11.25 8.65
N ALA A 109 5.03 9.96 8.48
CA ALA A 109 3.82 9.43 7.87
C ALA A 109 3.00 8.64 8.90
N ILE A 110 1.69 8.86 8.89
CA ILE A 110 0.72 8.08 9.64
C ILE A 110 -0.33 7.61 8.63
N TYR A 111 -0.32 6.33 8.30
CA TYR A 111 -1.17 5.79 7.23
C TYR A 111 -1.44 4.30 7.46
N SER A 112 -2.51 3.77 6.87
CA SER A 112 -2.79 2.33 6.95
C SER A 112 -1.92 1.55 5.96
N ARG A 113 -1.20 0.55 6.47
CA ARG A 113 -0.39 -0.38 5.67
C ARG A 113 -1.21 -1.57 5.19
N THR A 114 -2.18 -1.98 6.00
CA THR A 114 -3.13 -3.05 5.71
C THR A 114 -4.50 -2.60 6.14
N ALA A 115 -5.47 -2.73 5.25
CA ALA A 115 -6.88 -2.65 5.58
C ALA A 115 -7.55 -3.73 4.75
N ALA A 116 -7.90 -4.83 5.41
CA ALA A 116 -8.55 -5.94 4.76
C ALA A 116 -9.78 -6.35 5.56
N ASP A 117 -10.80 -6.78 4.82
CA ASP A 117 -11.98 -7.41 5.37
C ASP A 117 -12.19 -8.72 4.63
N ILE A 118 -11.85 -9.82 5.28
CA ILE A 118 -11.94 -11.15 4.71
C ILE A 118 -13.11 -11.86 5.37
N SER A 119 -14.13 -12.16 4.59
CA SER A 119 -15.24 -13.02 5.00
C SER A 119 -15.18 -14.33 4.23
N ILE A 120 -15.26 -15.46 4.93
CA ILE A 120 -15.38 -16.80 4.33
C ILE A 120 -16.78 -17.34 4.67
N PRO A 121 -17.66 -17.53 3.67
CA PRO A 121 -19.03 -17.95 3.91
C PRO A 121 -19.14 -19.41 4.32
N GLN A 122 -20.23 -19.75 5.02
CA GLN A 122 -20.56 -21.11 5.40
C GLN A 122 -20.97 -21.95 4.18
N ILE A 123 -20.33 -23.11 3.95
CA ILE A 123 -20.68 -24.06 2.89
C ILE A 123 -21.58 -25.17 3.48
N SER A 124 -22.90 -25.00 3.38
CA SER A 124 -23.86 -25.84 4.14
C SER A 124 -24.21 -27.21 3.55
N PHE A 125 -23.85 -27.55 2.30
CA PHE A 125 -24.57 -28.65 1.63
C PHE A 125 -23.92 -30.04 1.65
N ILE A 126 -22.60 -30.17 1.87
CA ILE A 126 -21.92 -31.49 1.74
C ILE A 126 -21.23 -31.95 3.03
N LEU A 127 -20.81 -31.02 3.90
CA LEU A 127 -20.16 -31.32 5.19
C LEU A 127 -20.55 -30.24 6.22
N PRO A 128 -20.94 -30.59 7.46
CA PRO A 128 -21.20 -29.63 8.53
C PRO A 128 -19.88 -29.06 9.12
N LEU A 129 -18.93 -28.65 8.26
CA LEU A 129 -17.52 -28.49 8.63
C LEU A 129 -16.93 -27.08 8.48
N THR A 130 -17.68 -26.06 8.03
CA THR A 130 -17.07 -24.73 7.85
C THR A 130 -17.85 -23.67 8.62
N ASP A 131 -17.34 -23.32 9.79
CA ASP A 131 -17.74 -22.14 10.56
C ASP A 131 -17.53 -20.89 9.70
N GLU A 132 -18.52 -19.99 9.65
CA GLU A 132 -18.31 -18.68 9.00
C GLU A 132 -17.22 -17.95 9.79
N THR A 133 -16.12 -17.59 9.14
CA THR A 133 -15.01 -16.90 9.79
C THR A 133 -14.75 -15.58 9.08
N ARG A 134 -14.71 -14.51 9.85
CA ARG A 134 -14.35 -13.17 9.37
C ARG A 134 -13.13 -12.67 10.12
N VAL A 135 -12.22 -12.07 9.38
CA VAL A 135 -10.98 -11.48 9.90
C VAL A 135 -10.82 -10.09 9.31
N ARG A 136 -10.83 -9.08 10.18
CA ARG A 136 -10.69 -7.68 9.78
C ARG A 136 -9.48 -7.04 10.47
N PRO A 137 -8.26 -7.17 9.91
CA PRO A 137 -7.08 -6.49 10.44
C PRO A 137 -6.93 -5.10 9.80
N ILE A 138 -6.82 -4.07 10.63
CA ILE A 138 -6.47 -2.70 10.23
C ILE A 138 -5.13 -2.36 10.87
N THR A 139 -4.08 -2.30 10.05
CA THR A 139 -2.73 -1.97 10.49
C THR A 139 -2.42 -0.52 10.16
N VAL A 140 -2.29 0.31 11.20
CA VAL A 140 -1.81 1.69 11.11
C VAL A 140 -0.30 1.70 11.30
N SER A 141 0.39 2.41 10.41
CA SER A 141 1.81 2.67 10.43
C SER A 141 2.07 4.09 10.93
N VAL A 142 3.03 4.23 11.85
CA VAL A 142 3.68 5.50 12.20
C VAL A 142 5.13 5.40 11.76
N ALA A 143 5.49 6.18 10.73
CA ALA A 143 6.72 6.04 9.98
C ALA A 143 7.55 7.34 9.97
N PRO A 144 8.31 7.65 11.04
CA PRO A 144 9.34 8.68 10.98
C PRO A 144 10.43 8.32 9.96
N THR A 145 10.80 9.32 9.16
CA THR A 145 11.75 9.20 8.06
C THR A 145 12.81 10.29 8.16
N LEU A 146 14.05 9.94 7.84
CA LEU A 146 15.12 10.88 7.61
C LEU A 146 15.70 10.66 6.20
N ALA A 147 15.78 11.73 5.41
CA ALA A 147 16.26 11.72 4.04
C ALA A 147 17.49 12.63 3.87
N TYR A 148 18.42 12.19 3.03
CA TYR A 148 19.65 12.89 2.70
C TYR A 148 19.79 13.03 1.17
N ARG A 149 19.99 14.25 0.70
CA ARG A 149 20.23 14.61 -0.70
C ARG A 149 21.72 14.74 -0.95
N TRP A 150 22.22 13.94 -1.88
CA TRP A 150 23.55 14.02 -2.44
C TRP A 150 23.48 14.35 -3.94
N SER A 151 23.56 15.66 -4.26
CA SER A 151 23.41 16.16 -5.62
C SER A 151 22.06 15.74 -6.23
N GLN A 152 22.07 14.90 -7.27
CA GLN A 152 20.88 14.40 -7.96
C GLN A 152 20.29 13.13 -7.33
N VAL A 153 21.00 12.51 -6.39
CA VAL A 153 20.57 11.27 -5.73
C VAL A 153 20.17 11.60 -4.30
N SER A 154 19.05 11.07 -3.84
CA SER A 154 18.59 11.18 -2.46
C SER A 154 18.39 9.80 -1.88
N PHE A 155 18.69 9.63 -0.59
CA PHE A 155 18.50 8.40 0.15
C PHE A 155 17.61 8.70 1.35
N ALA A 156 16.81 7.74 1.79
CA ALA A 156 16.11 7.87 3.06
C ALA A 156 16.03 6.54 3.80
N ALA A 157 16.00 6.65 5.12
CA ALA A 157 15.72 5.56 6.03
C ALA A 157 14.47 5.90 6.83
N THR A 158 13.61 4.89 6.98
CA THR A 158 12.35 5.00 7.71
C THR A 158 12.33 3.94 8.79
N LEU A 159 12.01 4.35 10.02
CA LEU A 159 11.62 3.44 11.10
C LEU A 159 10.11 3.42 11.15
N GLU A 160 9.49 2.25 11.28
CA GLU A 160 8.04 2.13 11.24
C GLU A 160 7.54 1.39 12.48
N TYR A 161 6.64 2.02 13.24
CA TYR A 161 5.86 1.38 14.29
C TYR A 161 4.49 1.00 13.73
N LEU A 162 4.11 -0.26 13.91
CA LEU A 162 2.89 -0.84 13.38
C LEU A 162 1.95 -1.16 14.53
N TYR A 163 0.73 -0.66 14.44
CA TYR A 163 -0.34 -0.95 15.39
C TYR A 163 -1.51 -1.55 14.63
N THR A 164 -1.89 -2.78 14.99
CA THR A 164 -2.97 -3.49 14.32
C THR A 164 -4.11 -3.74 15.29
N GLU A 165 -5.26 -3.17 14.97
CA GLU A 165 -6.53 -3.58 15.54
C GLU A 165 -7.11 -4.68 14.65
N TYR A 166 -7.58 -5.76 15.27
CA TYR A 166 -8.24 -6.82 14.53
C TYR A 166 -9.53 -7.30 15.19
N GLU A 167 -10.49 -7.66 14.35
CA GLU A 167 -11.72 -8.32 14.75
C GLU A 167 -11.78 -9.71 14.12
N LEU A 168 -11.99 -10.72 14.96
CA LEU A 168 -12.28 -12.10 14.58
C LEU A 168 -13.74 -12.39 14.92
N TYR A 169 -14.53 -12.73 13.91
CA TYR A 169 -15.89 -13.20 14.09
C TYR A 169 -15.99 -14.63 13.60
N GLN A 170 -16.51 -15.52 14.42
CA GLN A 170 -16.79 -16.91 14.06
C GLN A 170 -18.21 -17.28 14.42
N THR A 171 -18.97 -17.75 13.43
CA THR A 171 -20.28 -18.36 13.65
C THR A 171 -20.14 -19.86 13.49
N LYS A 172 -20.38 -20.59 14.58
CA LYS A 172 -20.33 -22.05 14.62
C LYS A 172 -21.73 -22.62 14.65
N CYS A 173 -22.13 -23.29 13.57
CA CYS A 173 -23.44 -23.92 13.47
C CYS A 173 -23.35 -25.42 13.74
N GLY A 174 -24.00 -25.88 14.81
CA GLY A 174 -24.12 -27.29 15.15
C GLY A 174 -25.56 -27.79 15.04
N PHE A 175 -25.77 -29.06 15.36
CA PHE A 175 -27.09 -29.71 15.32
C PHE A 175 -28.15 -29.07 16.24
N ARG A 176 -27.73 -28.27 17.24
CA ARG A 176 -28.61 -27.60 18.23
C ARG A 176 -28.77 -26.09 18.01
N GLY A 177 -28.24 -25.53 16.93
CA GLY A 177 -28.27 -24.09 16.64
C GLY A 177 -26.88 -23.52 16.33
N CYS A 178 -26.84 -22.22 16.03
CA CYS A 178 -25.62 -21.48 15.75
C CYS A 178 -25.19 -20.66 16.97
N ASN A 179 -23.88 -20.62 17.24
CA ASN A 179 -23.29 -19.80 18.28
C ASN A 179 -22.26 -18.85 17.68
N ASP A 180 -22.37 -17.58 18.03
CA ASP A 180 -21.49 -16.53 17.53
C ASP A 180 -20.41 -16.22 18.56
N SER A 181 -19.19 -16.07 18.08
CA SER A 181 -18.06 -15.63 18.88
C SER A 181 -17.39 -14.44 18.20
N LYS A 182 -17.20 -13.36 18.97
CA LYS A 182 -16.54 -12.14 18.51
C LYS A 182 -15.37 -11.85 19.46
N LEU A 183 -14.18 -11.78 18.88
CA LEU A 183 -12.96 -11.37 19.57
C LEU A 183 -12.44 -10.10 18.90
N LYS A 184 -12.20 -9.07 19.70
CA LYS A 184 -11.54 -7.84 19.27
C LYS A 184 -10.34 -7.65 20.17
N ASP A 185 -9.17 -7.50 19.56
CA ASP A 185 -7.92 -7.35 20.28
C ASP A 185 -6.92 -6.57 19.41
N THR A 186 -5.73 -6.31 19.94
CA THR A 186 -4.73 -5.45 19.33
C THR A 186 -3.34 -6.03 19.46
N THR A 187 -2.51 -5.82 18.44
CA THR A 187 -1.10 -6.22 18.48
C THR A 187 -0.24 -5.16 17.80
N SER A 188 1.07 -5.16 18.08
CA SER A 188 1.98 -4.16 17.53
C SER A 188 3.35 -4.74 17.20
N GLY A 189 4.07 -4.06 16.32
CA GLY A 189 5.40 -4.47 15.87
C GLY A 189 6.20 -3.32 15.29
N PHE A 190 7.43 -3.63 14.87
CA PHE A 190 8.32 -2.67 14.21
C PHE A 190 8.73 -3.18 12.84
N SER A 191 8.91 -2.25 11.90
CA SER A 191 9.46 -2.48 10.56
C SER A 191 10.37 -1.31 10.21
N GLY A 192 10.90 -1.32 9.00
CA GLY A 192 11.65 -0.20 8.46
C GLY A 192 11.64 -0.22 6.95
N ALA A 193 12.15 0.84 6.36
CA ALA A 193 12.32 0.93 4.92
C ALA A 193 13.58 1.71 4.55
N LEU A 194 14.12 1.40 3.38
CA LEU A 194 15.17 2.17 2.72
C LEU A 194 14.67 2.60 1.35
N SER A 195 14.95 3.84 0.98
CA SER A 195 14.60 4.35 -0.34
C SER A 195 15.72 5.19 -0.94
N ALA A 196 15.75 5.22 -2.27
CA ALA A 196 16.63 6.06 -3.04
C ALA A 196 15.86 6.69 -4.22
N THR A 197 16.08 7.98 -4.47
CA THR A 197 15.51 8.71 -5.60
C THR A 197 16.63 9.33 -6.40
N TRP A 198 16.62 9.19 -7.73
CA TRP A 198 17.58 9.78 -8.63
C TRP A 198 16.87 10.63 -9.69
N ILE A 199 17.18 11.93 -9.67
CA ILE A 199 16.78 12.87 -10.71
C ILE A 199 17.78 12.75 -11.86
N VAL A 200 17.50 11.87 -12.82
CA VAL A 200 18.40 11.58 -13.96
C VAL A 200 18.63 12.82 -14.82
N ASN A 201 17.56 13.57 -15.06
CA ASN A 201 17.56 14.86 -15.75
C ASN A 201 16.27 15.62 -15.39
N PRO A 202 16.09 16.90 -15.80
CA PRO A 202 14.89 17.67 -15.46
C PRO A 202 13.57 17.06 -15.95
N ASN A 203 13.61 16.08 -16.86
CA ASN A 203 12.46 15.40 -17.42
C ASN A 203 12.28 13.96 -16.92
N LEU A 204 13.23 13.37 -16.20
CA LEU A 204 13.18 11.97 -15.79
C LEU A 204 13.68 11.82 -14.37
N SER A 205 12.82 11.30 -13.50
CA SER A 205 13.15 10.89 -12.14
C SER A 205 12.83 9.41 -11.96
N VAL A 206 13.66 8.71 -11.20
CA VAL A 206 13.43 7.31 -10.82
C VAL A 206 13.58 7.18 -9.31
N ALA A 207 12.82 6.27 -8.70
CA ALA A 207 12.98 5.95 -7.29
C ALA A 207 12.86 4.45 -7.04
N ALA A 208 13.51 3.99 -5.99
CA ALA A 208 13.39 2.64 -5.46
C ALA A 208 13.09 2.74 -3.97
N ASN A 209 12.20 1.88 -3.48
CA ASN A 209 11.88 1.74 -2.07
C ASN A 209 11.87 0.25 -1.71
N HIS A 210 12.40 -0.09 -0.56
CA HIS A 210 12.36 -1.43 -0.02
C HIS A 210 11.86 -1.36 1.43
N LYS A 211 10.65 -1.88 1.67
CA LYS A 211 10.08 -2.07 3.01
C LYS A 211 10.47 -3.46 3.50
N PHE A 212 11.03 -3.55 4.70
CA PHE A 212 11.45 -4.83 5.28
C PHE A 212 10.25 -5.67 5.73
N ALA A 213 10.39 -6.98 5.62
CA ALA A 213 9.44 -7.92 6.20
C ALA A 213 9.42 -7.76 7.74
N THR A 214 8.27 -7.98 8.36
CA THR A 214 8.15 -7.99 9.81
C THR A 214 7.09 -8.97 10.27
N LYS A 215 7.32 -9.54 11.45
CA LYS A 215 6.41 -10.49 12.09
C LYS A 215 6.12 -10.01 13.50
N TYR A 216 4.85 -9.97 13.85
CA TYR A 216 4.40 -9.64 15.20
C TYR A 216 3.10 -10.38 15.48
N SER A 217 2.86 -10.68 16.74
CA SER A 217 1.77 -11.57 17.15
C SER A 217 1.34 -11.27 18.57
N ASP A 218 0.18 -11.80 18.93
CA ASP A 218 -0.27 -11.98 20.30
C ASP A 218 -0.67 -13.45 20.51
N ASN A 219 -1.49 -13.74 21.52
CA ASN A 219 -1.94 -15.10 21.81
C ASN A 219 -2.98 -15.65 20.80
N ASN A 220 -3.61 -14.78 20.01
CA ASN A 220 -4.73 -15.12 19.14
C ASN A 220 -4.41 -14.99 17.65
N ILE A 221 -3.50 -14.09 17.25
CA ILE A 221 -3.14 -13.85 15.85
C ILE A 221 -1.63 -13.70 15.63
N GLN A 222 -1.16 -14.16 14.47
CA GLN A 222 0.17 -13.87 13.95
C GLN A 222 0.05 -13.10 12.65
N LEU A 223 0.69 -11.93 12.59
CA LEU A 223 0.76 -11.09 11.40
C LEU A 223 2.15 -11.18 10.81
N ASP A 224 2.22 -11.58 9.54
CA ASP A 224 3.45 -11.69 8.75
C ASP A 224 3.33 -10.71 7.58
N LEU A 225 3.95 -9.54 7.73
CA LEU A 225 4.00 -8.54 6.66
C LEU A 225 5.21 -8.83 5.77
N PRO A 226 5.00 -9.05 4.46
CA PRO A 226 6.07 -9.37 3.53
C PRO A 226 7.01 -8.19 3.31
N SER A 227 8.20 -8.48 2.77
CA SER A 227 9.04 -7.43 2.22
C SER A 227 8.46 -6.94 0.89
N ILE A 228 8.57 -5.64 0.62
CA ILE A 228 8.04 -5.03 -0.60
C ILE A 228 9.14 -4.17 -1.21
N THR A 229 9.48 -4.47 -2.46
CA THR A 229 10.38 -3.64 -3.27
C THR A 229 9.58 -2.96 -4.37
N SER A 230 9.58 -1.63 -4.38
CA SER A 230 8.89 -0.82 -5.36
C SER A 230 9.87 0.02 -6.16
N LEU A 231 9.68 0.07 -7.46
CA LEU A 231 10.38 0.92 -8.41
C LEU A 231 9.38 1.91 -8.99
N TYR A 232 9.79 3.16 -9.12
CA TYR A 232 9.00 4.24 -9.65
C TYR A 232 9.79 4.98 -10.71
N ALA A 233 9.10 5.46 -11.75
CA ALA A 233 9.68 6.40 -12.70
C ALA A 233 8.64 7.46 -13.06
N THR A 234 9.09 8.71 -13.16
CA THR A 234 8.28 9.81 -13.67
C THR A 234 9.00 10.42 -14.87
N TRP A 235 8.32 10.47 -16.01
CA TRP A 235 8.80 11.12 -17.23
C TRP A 235 7.94 12.32 -17.60
N ARG A 236 8.52 13.51 -17.58
CA ARG A 236 7.92 14.76 -18.02
C ARG A 236 7.96 14.86 -19.54
N ALA A 237 6.85 14.49 -20.18
CA ALA A 237 6.71 14.49 -21.63
C ALA A 237 6.56 15.91 -22.19
N THR A 238 5.82 16.78 -21.51
CA THR A 238 5.66 18.21 -21.83
C THR A 238 5.71 19.04 -20.54
N LYS A 239 5.46 20.35 -20.58
CA LYS A 239 5.43 21.17 -19.36
C LYS A 239 4.26 20.83 -18.43
N ASP A 240 3.19 20.26 -18.98
CA ASP A 240 1.92 20.05 -18.30
C ASP A 240 1.54 18.54 -18.22
N LEU A 241 2.41 17.66 -18.74
CA LEU A 241 2.16 16.22 -18.80
C LEU A 241 3.34 15.42 -18.23
N ASP A 242 3.10 14.81 -17.08
CA ASP A 242 3.99 13.86 -16.43
C ASP A 242 3.41 12.43 -16.55
N TRP A 243 4.26 11.48 -16.97
CA TRP A 243 3.92 10.07 -17.06
C TRP A 243 4.52 9.33 -15.88
N HIS A 244 3.69 8.60 -15.14
CA HIS A 244 4.10 7.88 -13.95
C HIS A 244 4.03 6.37 -14.17
N PHE A 245 5.08 5.68 -13.73
CA PHE A 245 5.22 4.23 -13.82
C PHE A 245 5.60 3.69 -12.45
N SER A 246 4.97 2.57 -12.06
CA SER A 246 5.41 1.80 -10.90
C SER A 246 5.45 0.31 -11.17
N TYR A 247 6.40 -0.34 -10.49
CA TYR A 247 6.52 -1.78 -10.41
C TYR A 247 6.78 -2.16 -8.95
N SER A 248 5.94 -3.01 -8.39
CA SER A 248 6.11 -3.50 -7.01
C SER A 248 6.21 -5.02 -6.99
N TYR A 249 7.24 -5.52 -6.33
CA TYR A 249 7.47 -6.92 -6.01
C TYR A 249 7.28 -7.14 -4.50
N THR A 250 6.37 -8.04 -4.15
CA THR A 250 6.08 -8.41 -2.76
C THR A 250 6.49 -9.86 -2.52
N ASP A 251 7.43 -10.08 -1.60
CA ASP A 251 7.90 -11.41 -1.22
C ASP A 251 7.06 -11.98 -0.07
N TRP A 252 5.98 -12.65 -0.44
CA TRP A 252 5.24 -13.48 0.48
C TRP A 252 5.95 -14.82 0.61
N MET A 253 6.76 -15.00 1.67
CA MET A 253 7.43 -16.26 1.96
C MET A 253 6.42 -17.43 1.99
N ALA A 254 6.30 -18.13 0.86
CA ALA A 254 5.46 -19.31 0.62
C ALA A 254 3.92 -19.17 0.77
N LYS A 255 3.33 -17.96 0.73
CA LYS A 255 1.85 -17.79 0.76
C LYS A 255 1.37 -16.65 -0.15
N ALA A 256 1.02 -17.00 -1.39
CA ALA A 256 0.42 -16.18 -2.47
C ALA A 256 1.32 -15.05 -3.06
N PHE A 257 1.50 -15.04 -4.37
CA PHE A 257 2.35 -14.08 -5.09
C PHE A 257 1.56 -12.83 -5.54
N ALA A 258 2.17 -11.65 -5.45
CA ALA A 258 1.59 -10.37 -5.86
C ALA A 258 2.59 -9.54 -6.69
N ILE A 259 2.29 -9.28 -7.96
CA ILE A 259 3.06 -8.37 -8.84
C ILE A 259 2.12 -7.24 -9.28
N VAL A 260 2.36 -6.00 -8.84
CA VAL A 260 1.55 -4.85 -9.27
C VAL A 260 2.36 -4.04 -10.28
N THR A 261 1.84 -3.96 -11.51
CA THR A 261 2.35 -3.08 -12.57
C THR A 261 1.26 -2.07 -12.89
N THR A 262 1.53 -0.78 -12.66
CA THR A 262 0.58 0.29 -12.94
C THR A 262 1.19 1.32 -13.88
N VAL A 263 0.47 1.62 -14.96
CA VAL A 263 0.74 2.74 -15.87
C VAL A 263 -0.44 3.68 -15.79
N THR A 264 -0.24 4.90 -15.28
CA THR A 264 -1.32 5.87 -15.09
C THR A 264 -1.00 7.18 -15.81
N HIS A 265 -1.99 7.70 -16.55
CA HIS A 265 -1.89 8.96 -17.27
C HIS A 265 -2.66 10.04 -16.50
N LEU A 266 -2.01 11.15 -16.17
CA LEU A 266 -2.69 12.35 -15.69
C LEU A 266 -2.18 13.52 -16.51
N ALA A 267 -3.06 14.07 -17.35
CA ALA A 267 -2.85 15.36 -17.99
C ALA A 267 -3.33 16.42 -16.99
N CYS A 268 -2.42 17.28 -16.53
CA CYS A 268 -2.78 18.51 -15.85
C CYS A 268 -2.96 19.62 -16.88
#